data_AF-A0A0P9UA08-F1
#
_entry.id   AF-A0A0P9UA08-F1
#
_cell.length_a   1.000
_cell.length_b   1.000
_cell.length_c   1.000
_cell.angle_alpha   90.00
_cell.angle_beta   90.00
_cell.angle_gamma   90.00
#
_symmetry.space_group_name_H-M   'P 1'
#
loop_
_entity.id
_entity.type
_entity.pdbx_description
1 polymer ?
#
loop_
_entity_poly.entity_id
_entity_poly.type
_entity_poly.pdbx_seq_one_letter_code
_entity_poly.pdbx_strand_id
1 'polypeptide(L)' 'MPISQMTDEVVIHADVRDYLGHSAATTRLRDVYKQR' A
#
# COMPACT_ATOMS: atom_id res chain seq x y z
N MET A 1 -19.60 -14.13 -15.94
CA MET A 1 -18.15 -14.37 -15.75
C MET A 1 -17.54 -13.15 -15.09
N PRO A 2 -16.60 -13.27 -14.14
CA PRO A 2 -15.78 -12.14 -13.70
C PRO A 2 -14.96 -11.61 -14.89
N ILE A 3 -14.91 -10.29 -15.06
CA ILE A 3 -14.30 -9.63 -16.21
C ILE A 3 -12.80 -9.36 -15.98
N SER A 4 -12.44 -8.95 -14.76
CA SER A 4 -11.06 -8.70 -14.33
C SER A 4 -10.99 -8.61 -12.81
N GLN A 5 -9.78 -8.76 -12.27
CA GLN A 5 -9.45 -8.45 -10.88
C GLN A 5 -8.62 -7.18 -10.85
N MET A 6 -8.94 -6.25 -9.95
CA MET A 6 -8.08 -5.10 -9.68
C MET A 6 -6.83 -5.55 -8.92
N THR A 7 -5.66 -5.13 -9.40
CA THR A 7 -4.37 -5.27 -8.72
C THR A 7 -3.85 -3.88 -8.37
N ASP A 8 -3.56 -3.64 -7.10
CA ASP A 8 -3.00 -2.38 -6.62
C ASP A 8 -1.47 -2.43 -6.68
N GLU A 9 -0.87 -1.46 -7.38
CA GLU A 9 0.58 -1.25 -7.42
C GLU A 9 0.93 0.09 -6.75
N VAL A 10 1.91 0.09 -5.85
CA VAL A 10 2.30 1.28 -5.08
C VAL A 10 3.81 1.46 -5.09
N VAL A 11 4.24 2.69 -5.37
CA VAL A 11 5.65 3.10 -5.26
C VAL A 11 5.86 3.74 -3.90
N ILE A 12 6.83 3.23 -3.14
CA ILE A 12 7.15 3.68 -1.80
C ILE A 12 8.52 4.37 -1.83
N HIS A 13 8.60 5.56 -1.24
CA HIS A 13 9.86 6.28 -1.14
C HIS A 13 10.81 5.57 -0.13
N ALA A 14 12.12 5.63 -0.37
CA ALA A 14 13.11 4.84 0.38
C ALA A 14 13.17 5.15 1.89
N ASP A 15 12.69 6.32 2.30
CA ASP A 15 12.63 6.76 3.71
C ASP A 15 11.32 6.36 4.41
N VAL A 16 10.35 5.77 3.70
CA VAL A 16 9.07 5.36 4.29
C VAL A 16 9.22 3.98 4.96
N ARG A 17 8.73 3.88 6.19
CA ARG A 17 8.74 2.67 7.01
C ARG A 17 7.34 2.21 7.35
N ASP A 18 7.24 0.92 7.67
CA ASP A 18 6.04 0.24 8.16
C ASP A 18 4.82 0.33 7.24
N TYR A 19 5.06 0.57 5.93
CA TYR A 19 4.04 0.44 4.92
C TYR A 19 3.68 -1.04 4.72
N LEU A 20 2.39 -1.35 4.90
CA LEU A 20 1.81 -2.66 4.63
C LEU A 20 0.70 -2.48 3.59
N GLY A 21 0.97 -2.94 2.36
CA GLY A 21 -0.05 -3.02 1.32
C GLY A 21 -1.17 -3.97 1.76
N HIS A 22 -2.41 -3.52 1.64
CA HIS A 22 -3.57 -4.37 1.91
C HIS A 22 -4.15 -4.86 0.59
N SER A 23 -4.62 -6.11 0.53
CA SER A 23 -5.23 -6.68 -0.68
C SER A 23 -6.64 -6.14 -0.95
N ALA A 24 -7.18 -5.34 -0.04
CA ALA A 24 -8.41 -4.58 -0.24
C ALA A 24 -8.06 -3.13 -0.61
N ALA A 25 -8.98 -2.44 -1.26
CA ALA A 25 -8.82 -1.11 -1.83
C ALA A 25 -8.39 0.01 -0.84
N THR A 26 -8.24 -0.28 0.45
CA THR A 26 -7.85 0.69 1.47
C THR A 26 -6.57 0.26 2.19
N THR A 27 -5.53 1.08 2.05
CA THR A 27 -4.28 0.93 2.81
C THR A 27 -4.42 1.57 4.18
N ARG A 28 -3.92 0.92 5.23
CA ARG A 28 -3.85 1.48 6.59
C ARG A 28 -2.55 2.25 6.78
N LEU A 29 -2.63 3.56 6.97
CA LEU A 29 -1.46 4.44 7.03
C LEU A 29 -1.09 4.95 8.45
N ARG A 30 -1.82 4.50 9.48
CA ARG A 30 -1.66 5.03 10.85
C ARG A 30 -0.24 4.89 11.41
N ASP A 31 0.40 3.76 11.13
CA ASP A 31 1.70 3.39 11.68
C ASP A 31 2.83 3.65 10.67
N VAL A 32 2.51 4.23 9.52
CA VAL A 32 3.46 4.56 8.45
C VAL A 32 4.13 5.89 8.75
N TYR A 33 5.46 5.92 8.75
CA TYR A 33 6.23 7.14 9.03
C TYR A 33 7.45 7.25 8.11
N LYS A 34 8.05 8.44 8.13
CA LYS A 34 9.32 8.71 7.45
C LYS A 34 10.48 8.60 8.43
N GLN A 35 11.48 7.81 8.09
CA GLN A 35 12.75 7.76 8.79
C GLN A 35 13.66 8.88 8.28
N ARG A 36 14.03 9.79 9.18
CA ARG A 36 14.91 10.92 8.87
C ARG A 36 16.38 10.50 8.74
#